data_AF-A0A1Q7KZ51-F1
#
_entry.id   AF-A0A1Q7KZ51-F1
#
_cell.length_a   1.000
_cell.length_b   1.000
_cell.length_c   1.000
_cell.angle_alpha   90.00
_cell.angle_beta   90.00
_cell.angle_gamma   90.00
#
_symmetry.space_group_name_H-M   'P 1'
#
loop_
_entity.id
_entity.type
_entity.pdbx_description
1 polymer ?
#
loop_
_entity_poly.entity_id
_entity_poly.type
_entity_poly.pdbx_seq_one_letter_code
_entity_poly.pdbx_strand_id
1 'polypeptide(L)'
;EQLKVEMGLKDLYVGAKEITLETRVMNIYPVKQFSRKDGTQFLLRTMTVYDGDSRAKVKLWDEKANLPGIENLKPGDLVKIIKAYVKADMKGNPIINVGSGAAIEPNKNSSIIPTLDAITEDISNVKENQQNLVVSGLLDGAIRSTEFTNIRGEPGRALQLRLKGKDGMILRVVLWNKDEGSIPKMITSGANTRLIGVRTKIGQQGLELHGDEGTVVEIEGATEIQPIVIRILSMTKSESGNSLIVGVQEDKKLVNISDLTAATKDLQPGDVIECMPSKVYGSSITLEVDSFVKKIDGKKIPTLSELRTKIKDIRPADGTYCIEAIILKSPEKREIQTKAGEKISLSETFIEDDTGQIWLKGWRAQARLLEQFTQGEIISVTGVTAKPGLEGRTELFLTPFSVITRKN
;
A
#
# COMPACT_ATOMS: atom_id res chain seq x y z
N GLU A 1 26.48 6.88 -45.80
CA GLU A 1 25.43 6.77 -44.76
C GLU A 1 25.84 5.68 -43.77
N GLN A 2 25.90 5.97 -42.47
CA GLN A 2 26.06 4.93 -41.45
C GLN A 2 24.75 4.16 -41.37
N LEU A 3 24.82 2.83 -41.51
CA LEU A 3 23.68 1.92 -41.39
C LEU A 3 22.98 2.14 -40.03
N LYS A 4 21.77 2.72 -40.05
CA LYS A 4 20.89 2.72 -38.89
C LYS A 4 20.44 1.28 -38.66
N VAL A 5 20.95 0.65 -37.59
CA VAL A 5 20.45 -0.67 -37.17
C VAL A 5 19.22 -0.43 -36.31
N GLU A 6 18.04 -0.59 -36.90
CA GLU A 6 16.78 -0.68 -36.15
C GLU A 6 16.68 -2.09 -35.53
N MET A 7 16.37 -2.16 -34.24
CA MET A 7 16.40 -3.40 -33.46
C MET A 7 15.18 -3.48 -32.53
N GLY A 8 14.64 -4.69 -32.34
CA GLY A 8 13.64 -4.97 -31.30
C GLY A 8 14.30 -5.33 -29.97
N LEU A 9 13.60 -5.15 -28.86
CA LEU A 9 14.10 -5.45 -27.52
C LEU A 9 14.46 -6.93 -27.34
N LYS A 10 13.75 -7.84 -28.00
CA LYS A 10 14.06 -9.28 -28.00
C LYS A 10 15.39 -9.63 -28.68
N ASP A 11 15.86 -8.77 -29.58
CA ASP A 11 17.06 -8.98 -30.40
C ASP A 11 18.31 -8.31 -29.79
N LEU A 12 18.18 -7.73 -28.59
CA LEU A 12 19.28 -7.10 -27.87
C LEU A 12 20.34 -8.12 -27.46
N TYR A 13 21.60 -7.78 -27.72
CA TYR A 13 22.75 -8.54 -27.25
C TYR A 13 23.83 -7.62 -26.68
N VAL A 14 24.60 -8.14 -25.72
CA VAL A 14 25.70 -7.40 -25.09
C VAL A 14 26.77 -7.08 -26.13
N GLY A 15 27.18 -5.81 -26.19
CA GLY A 15 28.18 -5.34 -27.15
C GLY A 15 27.61 -4.68 -28.40
N ALA A 16 26.28 -4.70 -28.61
CA ALA A 16 25.63 -3.93 -29.65
C ALA A 16 25.91 -2.41 -29.48
N LYS A 17 26.18 -1.71 -30.59
CA LYS A 17 26.54 -0.28 -30.63
C LYS A 17 25.74 0.43 -31.72
N GLU A 18 25.55 1.73 -31.55
CA GLU A 18 24.83 2.61 -32.48
C GLU A 18 23.43 2.12 -32.87
N ILE A 19 22.77 1.37 -31.97
CA ILE A 19 21.44 0.83 -32.23
C ILE A 19 20.36 1.92 -32.12
N THR A 20 19.29 1.73 -32.89
CA THR A 20 18.09 2.55 -32.80
C THR A 20 16.89 1.67 -32.42
N LEU A 21 16.13 2.09 -31.42
CA LEU A 21 14.98 1.36 -30.88
C LEU A 21 13.74 2.25 -30.94
N GLU A 22 12.61 1.70 -31.36
CA GLU A 22 11.29 2.27 -31.11
C GLU A 22 10.66 1.49 -29.96
N THR A 23 10.28 2.18 -28.89
CA THR A 23 9.75 1.55 -27.67
C THR A 23 8.71 2.44 -27.01
N ARG A 24 7.90 1.88 -26.11
CA ARG A 24 7.10 2.69 -25.18
C ARG A 24 7.75 2.76 -23.82
N VAL A 25 7.60 3.91 -23.16
CA VAL A 25 8.02 4.10 -21.76
C VAL A 25 7.10 3.28 -20.86
N MET A 26 7.67 2.45 -19.99
CA MET A 26 6.93 1.79 -18.91
C MET A 26 6.98 2.63 -17.64
N ASN A 27 8.18 3.00 -17.20
CA ASN A 27 8.37 3.89 -16.05
C ASN A 27 9.72 4.60 -16.12
N ILE A 28 9.84 5.68 -15.33
CA ILE A 28 11.05 6.49 -15.22
C ILE A 28 11.37 6.65 -13.74
N TYR A 29 12.60 6.31 -13.36
CA TYR A 29 13.09 6.45 -12.00
C TYR A 29 13.57 7.89 -11.74
N PRO A 30 13.57 8.35 -10.48
CA PRO A 30 14.23 9.60 -10.11
C PRO A 30 15.72 9.61 -10.52
N VAL A 31 16.25 10.79 -10.80
CA VAL A 31 17.69 10.95 -11.05
C VAL A 31 18.46 10.68 -9.76
N LYS A 32 19.58 9.97 -9.89
CA LYS A 32 20.50 9.69 -8.78
C LYS A 32 21.89 10.21 -9.10
N GLN A 33 22.52 10.78 -8.09
CA GLN A 33 23.90 11.22 -8.15
C GLN A 33 24.81 10.18 -7.49
N PHE A 34 25.93 9.87 -8.14
CA PHE A 34 26.90 8.90 -7.68
C PHE A 34 28.32 9.46 -7.78
N SER A 35 29.20 8.99 -6.91
CA SER A 35 30.63 9.26 -6.96
C SER A 35 31.36 8.20 -7.79
N ARG A 36 32.22 8.63 -8.72
CA ARG A 36 33.23 7.77 -9.36
C ARG A 36 34.37 7.47 -8.38
N LYS A 37 35.23 6.52 -8.74
CA LYS A 37 36.42 6.16 -7.95
C LYS A 37 37.40 7.31 -7.78
N ASP A 38 37.44 8.22 -8.75
CA ASP A 38 38.28 9.43 -8.73
C ASP A 38 37.66 10.60 -7.95
N GLY A 39 36.51 10.39 -7.31
CA GLY A 39 35.78 11.40 -6.54
C GLY A 39 34.86 12.29 -7.38
N THR A 40 34.95 12.26 -8.71
CA THR A 40 34.05 13.04 -9.58
C THR A 40 32.62 12.52 -9.48
N GLN A 41 31.64 13.42 -9.64
CA GLN A 41 30.23 13.07 -9.57
C GLN A 41 29.67 12.74 -10.96
N PHE A 42 28.68 11.87 -11.02
CA PHE A 42 27.89 11.61 -12.23
C PHE A 42 26.43 11.43 -11.91
N LEU A 43 25.59 11.73 -12.89
CA LEU A 43 24.15 11.55 -12.79
C LEU A 43 23.74 10.30 -13.57
N LEU A 44 22.79 9.57 -12.99
CA LEU A 44 22.19 8.41 -13.62
C LEU A 44 20.68 8.46 -13.41
N ARG A 45 19.94 8.41 -14.50
CA ARG A 45 18.49 8.14 -14.49
C ARG A 45 18.25 6.80 -15.17
N THR A 46 17.35 6.00 -14.61
CA THR A 46 16.94 4.73 -15.23
C THR A 46 15.51 4.86 -15.71
N MET A 47 15.20 4.28 -16.86
CA MET A 47 13.83 4.08 -17.31
C MET A 47 13.66 2.63 -17.74
N THR A 48 12.45 2.11 -17.64
CA THR A 48 12.09 0.82 -18.24
C THR A 48 11.28 1.10 -19.49
N VAL A 49 11.61 0.40 -20.57
CA VAL A 49 10.89 0.50 -21.85
C VAL A 49 10.39 -0.86 -22.29
N TYR A 50 9.45 -0.86 -23.22
CA TYR A 50 8.87 -2.07 -23.77
C TYR A 50 8.57 -2.01 -25.27
N ASP A 51 8.65 -3.17 -25.90
CA ASP A 51 8.00 -3.50 -27.18
C ASP A 51 7.33 -4.87 -27.01
N GLY A 52 6.07 -5.01 -27.42
CA GLY A 52 5.31 -6.26 -27.25
C GLY A 52 5.40 -6.84 -25.82
N ASP A 53 6.00 -8.02 -25.69
CA ASP A 53 6.25 -8.73 -24.42
C ASP A 53 7.65 -8.50 -23.85
N SER A 54 8.54 -7.87 -24.62
CA SER A 54 9.93 -7.62 -24.21
C SER A 54 10.04 -6.36 -23.37
N ARG A 55 10.89 -6.40 -22.34
CA ARG A 55 11.12 -5.28 -21.41
C ARG A 55 12.62 -5.08 -21.24
N ALA A 56 13.07 -3.84 -21.22
CA ALA A 56 14.48 -3.52 -21.03
C ALA A 56 14.70 -2.28 -20.17
N LYS A 57 15.80 -2.26 -19.43
CA LYS A 57 16.25 -1.06 -18.70
C LYS A 57 17.11 -0.21 -19.62
N VAL A 58 16.87 1.09 -19.59
CA VAL A 58 17.67 2.12 -20.25
C VAL A 58 18.29 3.00 -19.18
N LYS A 59 19.62 3.13 -19.24
CA LYS A 59 20.41 4.00 -18.37
C LYS A 59 20.77 5.29 -19.11
N LEU A 60 20.32 6.42 -18.57
CA LEU A 60 20.61 7.76 -19.05
C LEU A 60 21.74 8.34 -18.20
N TRP A 61 22.86 8.67 -18.83
CA TRP A 61 24.07 9.11 -18.15
C TRP A 61 24.28 10.62 -18.25
N ASP A 62 24.77 11.22 -17.17
CA ASP A 62 25.20 12.61 -17.09
C ASP A 62 24.14 13.58 -17.63
N GLU A 63 24.43 14.33 -18.71
CA GLU A 63 23.50 15.27 -19.34
C GLU A 63 22.17 14.62 -19.76
N LYS A 64 22.18 13.33 -20.13
CA LYS A 64 20.97 12.59 -20.54
C LYS A 64 20.11 12.23 -19.34
N ALA A 65 20.70 12.14 -18.15
CA ALA A 65 19.96 11.87 -16.92
C ALA A 65 18.99 13.02 -16.57
N ASN A 66 19.22 14.24 -17.06
CA ASN A 66 18.35 15.41 -16.88
C ASN A 66 17.98 16.04 -18.24
N LEU A 67 17.79 15.21 -19.26
CA LEU A 67 17.44 15.68 -20.60
C LEU A 67 16.17 16.57 -20.55
N PRO A 68 16.18 17.79 -21.13
CA PRO A 68 15.01 18.66 -21.10
C PRO A 68 13.75 17.97 -21.65
N GLY A 69 12.66 17.99 -20.88
CA GLY A 69 11.41 17.32 -21.24
C GLY A 69 11.34 15.83 -20.90
N ILE A 70 12.41 15.21 -20.37
CA ILE A 70 12.35 13.83 -19.87
C ILE A 70 11.32 13.68 -18.74
N GLU A 71 11.08 14.74 -17.97
CA GLU A 71 10.09 14.80 -16.89
C GLU A 71 8.64 14.85 -17.42
N ASN A 72 8.47 15.24 -18.69
CA ASN A 72 7.18 15.25 -19.35
C ASN A 72 6.82 13.89 -19.95
N LEU A 73 7.79 12.97 -20.07
CA LEU A 73 7.52 11.61 -20.54
C LEU A 73 6.71 10.85 -19.49
N LYS A 74 5.60 10.28 -19.95
CA LYS A 74 4.67 9.51 -19.13
C LYS A 74 4.74 8.03 -19.50
N PRO A 75 4.35 7.13 -18.57
CA PRO A 75 4.07 5.74 -18.92
C PRO A 75 3.14 5.66 -20.15
N GLY A 76 3.52 4.82 -21.11
CA GLY A 76 2.81 4.62 -22.37
C GLY A 76 3.30 5.48 -23.53
N ASP A 77 4.06 6.55 -23.29
CA ASP A 77 4.59 7.39 -24.37
C ASP A 77 5.51 6.59 -25.29
N LEU A 78 5.33 6.77 -26.60
CA LEU A 78 6.19 6.17 -27.61
C LEU A 78 7.44 7.03 -27.79
N VAL A 79 8.62 6.40 -27.78
CA VAL A 79 9.91 7.06 -27.88
C VAL A 79 10.82 6.32 -28.86
N LYS A 80 11.66 7.09 -29.56
CA LYS A 80 12.76 6.58 -30.38
C LYS A 80 14.07 6.84 -29.63
N ILE A 81 14.82 5.78 -29.35
CA ILE A 81 16.15 5.84 -28.73
C ILE A 81 17.18 5.65 -29.82
N ILE A 82 18.02 6.64 -30.06
CA ILE A 82 18.92 6.70 -31.22
C ILE A 82 20.37 6.62 -30.75
N LYS A 83 21.19 5.84 -31.47
CA LYS A 83 22.62 5.63 -31.19
C LYS A 83 22.93 5.11 -29.78
N ALA A 84 22.04 4.27 -29.24
CA ALA A 84 22.28 3.61 -27.96
C ALA A 84 23.32 2.49 -28.08
N TYR A 85 23.82 2.02 -26.95
CA TYR A 85 24.70 0.85 -26.87
C TYR A 85 24.31 -0.07 -25.72
N VAL A 86 24.64 -1.36 -25.83
CA VAL A 86 24.23 -2.39 -24.87
C VAL A 86 25.41 -2.91 -24.07
N LYS A 87 25.29 -2.87 -22.74
CA LYS A 87 26.24 -3.47 -21.79
C LYS A 87 25.54 -4.47 -20.89
N ALA A 88 26.28 -5.44 -20.37
CA ALA A 88 25.77 -6.34 -19.34
C ALA A 88 25.61 -5.62 -17.99
N ASP A 89 24.56 -5.99 -17.23
CA ASP A 89 24.53 -5.76 -15.78
C ASP A 89 25.42 -6.78 -15.03
N MET A 90 25.45 -6.71 -13.70
CA MET A 90 26.24 -7.63 -12.87
C MET A 90 25.82 -9.10 -13.00
N LYS A 91 24.63 -9.38 -13.54
CA LYS A 91 24.10 -10.72 -13.78
C LYS A 91 24.17 -11.14 -15.24
N GLY A 92 24.77 -10.32 -16.12
CA GLY A 92 24.88 -10.60 -17.54
C GLY A 92 23.69 -10.13 -18.39
N ASN A 93 22.65 -9.52 -17.81
CA ASN A 93 21.48 -9.09 -18.58
C ASN A 93 21.81 -7.87 -19.45
N PRO A 94 21.28 -7.78 -20.68
CA PRO A 94 21.49 -6.62 -21.54
C PRO A 94 20.82 -5.36 -20.97
N ILE A 95 21.58 -4.28 -20.87
CA ILE A 95 21.12 -2.95 -20.44
C ILE A 95 21.43 -1.96 -21.56
N ILE A 96 20.42 -1.22 -21.98
CA ILE A 96 20.55 -0.14 -22.96
C ILE A 96 21.16 1.07 -22.26
N ASN A 97 22.13 1.72 -22.88
CA ASN A 97 22.77 2.91 -22.34
C ASN A 97 22.69 4.06 -23.34
N VAL A 98 22.35 5.24 -22.84
CA VAL A 98 22.22 6.48 -23.58
C VAL A 98 23.24 7.46 -23.00
N GLY A 99 24.36 7.62 -23.72
CA GLY A 99 25.43 8.56 -23.39
C GLY A 99 25.38 9.82 -24.27
N SER A 100 26.46 10.59 -24.30
CA SER A 100 26.53 11.90 -24.98
C SER A 100 26.09 11.89 -26.46
N GLY A 101 26.54 10.89 -27.22
CA GLY A 101 26.23 10.73 -28.64
C GLY A 101 24.84 10.14 -28.96
N ALA A 102 24.06 9.80 -27.94
CA ALA A 102 22.73 9.21 -28.09
C ALA A 102 21.61 10.22 -27.82
N ALA A 103 20.42 9.94 -28.34
CA ALA A 103 19.24 10.77 -28.16
C ALA A 103 18.01 9.94 -27.81
N ILE A 104 17.07 10.56 -27.11
CA ILE A 104 15.72 10.03 -26.90
C ILE A 104 14.75 11.09 -27.39
N GLU A 105 13.88 10.69 -28.30
CA GLU A 105 12.93 11.58 -28.95
C GLU A 105 11.51 11.02 -28.79
N PRO A 106 10.53 11.83 -28.35
CA PRO A 106 9.13 11.44 -28.40
C PRO A 106 8.72 11.14 -29.83
N ASN A 107 8.00 10.04 -30.03
CA ASN A 107 7.45 9.66 -31.32
C ASN A 107 5.92 9.72 -31.27
N LYS A 108 5.31 10.57 -32.11
CA LYS A 108 3.86 10.77 -32.15
C LYS A 108 3.17 9.94 -33.23
N ASN A 109 3.91 9.12 -33.96
CA ASN A 109 3.36 8.28 -35.01
C ASN A 109 2.58 7.09 -34.43
N SER A 110 1.70 6.52 -35.25
CA SER A 110 1.11 5.21 -34.95
C SER A 110 2.20 4.15 -34.86
N SER A 111 2.15 3.31 -33.83
CA SER A 111 3.07 2.18 -33.66
C SER A 111 2.28 0.91 -33.36
N ILE A 112 2.83 -0.22 -33.78
CA ILE A 112 2.31 -1.56 -33.48
C ILE A 112 2.59 -1.97 -32.03
N ILE A 113 3.44 -1.22 -31.32
CA ILE A 113 3.74 -1.49 -29.92
C ILE A 113 2.47 -1.24 -29.09
N PRO A 114 1.99 -2.25 -28.34
CA PRO A 114 0.72 -2.18 -27.62
C PRO A 114 0.73 -1.04 -26.60
N THR A 115 -0.44 -0.50 -26.27
CA THR A 115 -0.59 0.49 -25.21
C THR A 115 -0.47 -0.16 -23.83
N LEU A 116 -0.33 0.65 -22.78
CA LEU A 116 -0.37 0.15 -21.40
C LEU A 116 -1.70 -0.56 -21.10
N ASP A 117 -2.83 -0.02 -21.56
CA ASP A 117 -4.14 -0.64 -21.38
C ASP A 117 -4.18 -2.05 -21.98
N ALA A 118 -3.62 -2.23 -23.18
CA ALA A 118 -3.60 -3.52 -23.87
C ALA A 118 -2.74 -4.58 -23.18
N ILE A 119 -1.71 -4.17 -22.41
CA ILE A 119 -0.85 -5.08 -21.63
C ILE A 119 -1.19 -5.11 -20.14
N THR A 120 -2.23 -4.39 -19.71
CA THR A 120 -2.64 -4.37 -18.30
C THR A 120 -3.38 -5.67 -17.98
N GLU A 121 -2.85 -6.44 -17.05
CA GLU A 121 -3.50 -7.66 -16.57
C GLU A 121 -4.30 -7.42 -15.29
N ASP A 122 -5.35 -8.20 -15.05
CA ASP A 122 -5.98 -8.25 -13.74
C ASP A 122 -5.05 -8.98 -12.75
N ILE A 123 -5.01 -8.54 -11.50
CA ILE A 123 -4.18 -9.22 -10.49
C ILE A 123 -4.51 -10.71 -10.31
N SER A 124 -5.72 -11.16 -10.65
CA SER A 124 -6.12 -12.57 -10.64
C SER A 124 -5.28 -13.44 -11.58
N ASN A 125 -4.66 -12.85 -12.61
CA ASN A 125 -3.87 -13.58 -13.60
C ASN A 125 -2.36 -13.62 -13.28
N VAL A 126 -1.94 -12.98 -12.19
CA VAL A 126 -0.54 -12.85 -11.80
C VAL A 126 0.03 -14.18 -11.30
N LYS A 127 1.26 -14.48 -11.73
CA LYS A 127 2.00 -15.72 -11.46
C LYS A 127 3.36 -15.43 -10.83
N GLU A 128 3.96 -16.45 -10.24
CA GLU A 128 5.29 -16.33 -9.64
C GLU A 128 6.38 -15.94 -10.66
N ASN A 129 7.45 -15.30 -10.18
CA ASN A 129 8.67 -14.97 -10.94
C ASN A 129 8.50 -14.04 -12.15
N GLN A 130 7.39 -13.32 -12.24
CA GLN A 130 7.15 -12.27 -13.23
C GLN A 130 7.80 -10.93 -12.83
N GLN A 131 8.24 -10.15 -13.81
CA GLN A 131 8.87 -8.84 -13.63
C GLN A 131 8.27 -7.80 -14.59
N ASN A 132 8.38 -6.52 -14.23
CA ASN A 132 7.95 -5.39 -15.06
C ASN A 132 6.48 -5.52 -15.53
N LEU A 133 5.62 -6.00 -14.63
CA LEU A 133 4.20 -6.17 -14.88
C LEU A 133 3.47 -4.83 -14.87
N VAL A 134 2.36 -4.80 -15.61
CA VAL A 134 1.32 -3.79 -15.51
C VAL A 134 0.06 -4.49 -15.05
N VAL A 135 -0.40 -4.20 -13.84
CA VAL A 135 -1.52 -4.91 -13.22
C VAL A 135 -2.58 -3.95 -12.70
N SER A 136 -3.83 -4.40 -12.69
CA SER A 136 -4.98 -3.66 -12.19
C SER A 136 -5.82 -4.49 -11.22
N GLY A 137 -6.42 -3.82 -10.24
CA GLY A 137 -7.35 -4.39 -9.29
C GLY A 137 -8.01 -3.32 -8.43
N LEU A 138 -9.02 -3.71 -7.65
CA LEU A 138 -9.71 -2.80 -6.75
C LEU A 138 -8.95 -2.68 -5.43
N LEU A 139 -8.78 -1.47 -4.90
CA LEU A 139 -8.13 -1.26 -3.62
C LEU A 139 -8.92 -1.93 -2.47
N ASP A 140 -8.27 -2.87 -1.78
CA ASP A 140 -8.83 -3.67 -0.69
C ASP A 140 -8.23 -3.24 0.67
N GLY A 141 -8.88 -2.26 1.28
CA GLY A 141 -8.60 -1.83 2.64
C GLY A 141 -7.63 -0.66 2.74
N ALA A 142 -6.90 -0.60 3.86
CA ALA A 142 -6.08 0.56 4.17
C ALA A 142 -4.74 0.56 3.43
N ILE A 143 -4.34 1.74 2.95
CA ILE A 143 -2.96 2.01 2.53
C ILE A 143 -2.17 2.43 3.78
N ARG A 144 -1.04 1.78 4.02
CA ARG A 144 -0.18 2.01 5.19
C ARG A 144 1.22 2.37 4.76
N SER A 145 1.81 3.35 5.43
CA SER A 145 3.24 3.65 5.30
C SER A 145 3.97 3.15 6.55
N THR A 146 5.13 2.54 6.35
CA THR A 146 6.03 2.11 7.43
C THR A 146 7.44 2.57 7.14
N GLU A 147 8.11 3.10 8.15
CA GLU A 147 9.53 3.45 8.08
C GLU A 147 10.40 2.28 8.57
N PHE A 148 11.59 2.14 8.01
CA PHE A 148 12.57 1.15 8.43
C PHE A 148 13.98 1.69 8.22
N THR A 149 14.95 1.12 8.93
CA THR A 149 16.37 1.37 8.65
C THR A 149 16.90 0.23 7.79
N ASN A 150 17.47 0.56 6.64
CA ASN A 150 18.02 -0.44 5.73
C ASN A 150 19.36 -1.01 6.27
N ILE A 151 19.90 -2.03 5.62
CA ILE A 151 21.16 -2.68 6.02
C ILE A 151 22.39 -1.75 6.01
N ARG A 152 22.29 -0.59 5.36
CA ARG A 152 23.33 0.44 5.29
C ARG A 152 23.16 1.52 6.37
N GLY A 153 22.17 1.37 7.24
CA GLY A 153 21.83 2.37 8.25
C GLY A 153 21.00 3.54 7.72
N GLU A 154 20.57 3.51 6.46
CA GLU A 154 19.82 4.61 5.85
C GLU A 154 18.32 4.42 6.11
N PRO A 155 17.57 5.50 6.36
CA PRO A 155 16.12 5.43 6.48
C PRO A 155 15.49 5.05 5.13
N GLY A 156 14.50 4.17 5.17
CA GLY A 156 13.69 3.76 4.05
C GLY A 156 12.20 3.73 4.43
N ARG A 157 11.35 3.73 3.41
CA ARG A 157 9.89 3.66 3.59
C ARG A 157 9.29 2.54 2.77
N ALA A 158 8.21 1.95 3.25
CA ALA A 158 7.44 0.96 2.51
C ALA A 158 5.97 1.34 2.55
N LEU A 159 5.39 1.57 1.37
CA LEU A 159 3.96 1.74 1.18
C LEU A 159 3.34 0.36 0.97
N GLN A 160 2.35 0.02 1.78
CA GLN A 160 1.68 -1.27 1.78
C GLN A 160 0.20 -1.06 1.46
N LEU A 161 -0.31 -1.81 0.50
CA LEU A 161 -1.72 -1.83 0.14
C LEU A 161 -2.12 -3.24 -0.30
N ARG A 162 -3.41 -3.49 -0.53
CA ARG A 162 -3.89 -4.73 -1.14
C ARG A 162 -4.77 -4.39 -2.33
N LEU A 163 -4.70 -5.23 -3.35
CA LEU A 163 -5.60 -5.19 -4.48
C LEU A 163 -6.45 -6.45 -4.47
N LYS A 164 -7.71 -6.31 -4.85
CA LYS A 164 -8.66 -7.40 -5.09
C LYS A 164 -8.94 -7.53 -6.59
N GLY A 165 -8.72 -8.73 -7.12
CA GLY A 165 -8.96 -9.08 -8.50
C GLY A 165 -10.42 -9.42 -8.78
N LYS A 166 -10.74 -9.64 -10.05
CA LYS A 166 -12.11 -9.95 -10.49
C LYS A 166 -12.65 -11.27 -9.94
N ASP A 167 -11.78 -12.24 -9.69
CA ASP A 167 -12.12 -13.53 -9.07
C ASP A 167 -12.22 -13.47 -7.53
N GLY A 168 -11.99 -12.30 -6.94
CA GLY A 168 -11.96 -12.10 -5.50
C GLY A 168 -10.62 -12.40 -4.83
N MET A 169 -9.59 -12.83 -5.58
CA MET A 169 -8.22 -12.98 -5.11
C MET A 169 -7.71 -11.65 -4.56
N ILE A 170 -7.08 -11.68 -3.39
CA ILE A 170 -6.48 -10.51 -2.76
C ILE A 170 -4.95 -10.67 -2.78
N LEU A 171 -4.25 -9.73 -3.41
CA LEU A 171 -2.80 -9.66 -3.40
C LEU A 171 -2.31 -8.51 -2.55
N ARG A 172 -1.30 -8.79 -1.72
CA ARG A 172 -0.55 -7.76 -1.00
C ARG A 172 0.43 -7.09 -1.96
N VAL A 173 0.50 -5.76 -1.86
CA VAL A 173 1.41 -4.91 -2.60
C VAL A 173 2.34 -4.21 -1.62
N VAL A 174 3.65 -4.22 -1.91
CA VAL A 174 4.67 -3.51 -1.14
C VAL A 174 5.53 -2.67 -2.07
N LEU A 175 5.45 -1.34 -1.95
CA LEU A 175 6.21 -0.39 -2.75
C LEU A 175 7.29 0.28 -1.89
N TRP A 176 8.54 0.03 -2.24
CA TRP A 176 9.70 0.50 -1.47
C TRP A 176 10.14 1.90 -1.91
N ASN A 177 10.34 2.80 -0.96
CA ASN A 177 10.80 4.18 -1.18
C ASN A 177 9.95 4.94 -2.21
N LYS A 178 8.66 4.62 -2.29
CA LYS A 178 7.70 5.33 -3.14
C LYS A 178 7.51 6.74 -2.58
N ASP A 179 7.60 7.73 -3.45
CA ASP A 179 7.21 9.10 -3.11
C ASP A 179 5.71 9.17 -2.79
N GLU A 180 5.38 9.47 -1.54
CA GLU A 180 3.99 9.61 -1.06
C GLU A 180 3.27 10.82 -1.69
N GLY A 181 4.00 11.84 -2.14
CA GLY A 181 3.41 13.00 -2.81
C GLY A 181 2.71 12.64 -4.12
N SER A 182 3.10 11.52 -4.74
CA SER A 182 2.46 10.98 -5.93
C SER A 182 1.20 10.14 -5.66
N ILE A 183 0.89 9.87 -4.39
CA ILE A 183 -0.31 9.12 -4.00
C ILE A 183 -1.39 10.16 -3.65
N PRO A 184 -2.61 10.05 -4.23
CA PRO A 184 -3.71 10.94 -3.86
C PRO A 184 -3.96 10.90 -2.36
N LYS A 185 -4.17 12.07 -1.73
CA LYS A 185 -4.41 12.14 -0.28
C LYS A 185 -5.78 11.58 0.13
N MET A 186 -6.77 11.53 -0.77
CA MET A 186 -8.08 10.94 -0.51
C MET A 186 -8.42 9.89 -1.56
N ILE A 187 -8.66 8.66 -1.09
CA ILE A 187 -8.94 7.48 -1.91
C ILE A 187 -10.12 6.73 -1.31
N THR A 188 -11.14 6.47 -2.13
CA THR A 188 -12.31 5.69 -1.76
C THR A 188 -11.97 4.19 -1.72
N SER A 189 -12.66 3.44 -0.85
CA SER A 189 -12.51 1.99 -0.82
C SER A 189 -13.00 1.38 -2.13
N GLY A 190 -12.28 0.39 -2.65
CA GLY A 190 -12.60 -0.22 -3.95
C GLY A 190 -12.19 0.63 -5.15
N ALA A 191 -11.40 1.70 -4.98
CA ALA A 191 -10.86 2.47 -6.10
C ALA A 191 -10.07 1.57 -7.06
N ASN A 192 -10.37 1.68 -8.36
CA ASN A 192 -9.62 0.97 -9.38
C ASN A 192 -8.19 1.51 -9.41
N THR A 193 -7.23 0.60 -9.22
CA THR A 193 -5.82 0.94 -9.06
C THR A 193 -5.00 0.16 -10.07
N ARG A 194 -4.18 0.87 -10.86
CA ARG A 194 -3.20 0.29 -11.77
C ARG A 194 -1.79 0.52 -11.25
N LEU A 195 -0.98 -0.54 -11.25
CA LEU A 195 0.43 -0.52 -10.89
C LEU A 195 1.26 -0.86 -12.11
N ILE A 196 2.24 0.00 -12.42
CA ILE A 196 3.10 -0.14 -13.60
C ILE A 196 4.54 -0.33 -13.14
N GLY A 197 5.18 -1.40 -13.62
CA GLY A 197 6.57 -1.72 -13.27
C GLY A 197 6.69 -2.41 -11.91
N VAL A 198 5.76 -3.30 -11.59
CA VAL A 198 5.86 -4.18 -10.41
C VAL A 198 6.40 -5.55 -10.78
N ARG A 199 6.86 -6.30 -9.79
CA ARG A 199 7.29 -7.70 -9.94
C ARG A 199 6.62 -8.57 -8.89
N THR A 200 6.60 -9.86 -9.13
CA THR A 200 6.12 -10.81 -8.11
C THR A 200 7.22 -11.24 -7.16
N LYS A 201 6.82 -11.60 -5.94
CA LYS A 201 7.67 -12.19 -4.91
C LYS A 201 6.85 -13.13 -4.05
N ILE A 202 7.44 -14.24 -3.62
CA ILE A 202 6.85 -15.06 -2.55
C ILE A 202 7.22 -14.45 -1.20
N GLY A 203 6.21 -13.91 -0.52
CA GLY A 203 6.28 -13.45 0.86
C GLY A 203 5.91 -14.55 1.86
N GLN A 204 5.81 -14.19 3.14
CA GLN A 204 5.47 -15.17 4.19
C GLN A 204 4.03 -15.69 4.07
N GLN A 205 3.14 -14.89 3.47
CA GLN A 205 1.72 -15.16 3.31
C GLN A 205 1.35 -15.62 1.89
N GLY A 206 2.34 -15.93 1.05
CA GLY A 206 2.13 -16.36 -0.34
C GLY A 206 2.62 -15.31 -1.34
N LEU A 207 2.03 -15.33 -2.54
CA LEU A 207 2.37 -14.42 -3.63
C LEU A 207 2.07 -12.95 -3.25
N GLU A 208 3.01 -12.07 -3.55
CA GLU A 208 2.91 -10.62 -3.33
C GLU A 208 3.42 -9.86 -4.57
N LEU A 209 2.93 -8.64 -4.74
CA LEU A 209 3.46 -7.67 -5.69
C LEU A 209 4.44 -6.74 -4.99
N HIS A 210 5.62 -6.59 -5.56
CA HIS A 210 6.69 -5.73 -5.05
C HIS A 210 7.02 -4.67 -6.10
N GLY A 211 7.11 -3.42 -5.68
CA GLY A 211 7.54 -2.30 -6.50
C GLY A 211 8.54 -1.41 -5.74
N ASP A 212 9.01 -0.36 -6.40
CA ASP A 212 9.98 0.57 -5.83
C ASP A 212 9.67 2.03 -6.21
N GLU A 213 10.64 2.93 -6.02
CA GLU A 213 10.52 4.36 -6.34
C GLU A 213 10.13 4.63 -7.81
N GLY A 214 10.41 3.70 -8.73
CA GLY A 214 10.06 3.79 -10.15
C GLY A 214 8.70 3.18 -10.47
N THR A 215 8.05 2.48 -9.54
CA THR A 215 6.68 1.98 -9.77
C THR A 215 5.71 3.15 -9.87
N VAL A 216 4.92 3.18 -10.95
CA VAL A 216 3.83 4.16 -11.10
C VAL A 216 2.55 3.58 -10.52
N VAL A 217 1.83 4.41 -9.77
CA VAL A 217 0.58 4.07 -9.10
C VAL A 217 -0.48 5.01 -9.63
N GLU A 218 -1.46 4.47 -10.34
CA GLU A 218 -2.59 5.22 -10.87
C GLU A 218 -3.84 4.77 -10.13
N ILE A 219 -4.55 5.71 -9.50
CA ILE A 219 -5.74 5.42 -8.69
C ILE A 219 -6.89 6.28 -9.20
N GLU A 220 -7.93 5.63 -9.69
CA GLU A 220 -9.16 6.30 -10.11
C GLU A 220 -10.00 6.71 -8.90
N GLY A 221 -10.68 7.86 -8.99
CA GLY A 221 -11.53 8.36 -7.90
C GLY A 221 -10.79 9.12 -6.81
N ALA A 222 -9.59 9.63 -7.09
CA ALA A 222 -8.92 10.62 -6.27
C ALA A 222 -9.78 11.89 -6.16
N THR A 223 -10.07 12.33 -4.93
CA THR A 223 -10.82 13.57 -4.66
C THR A 223 -10.01 14.52 -3.79
N GLU A 224 -10.48 15.77 -3.70
CA GLU A 224 -9.98 16.69 -2.68
C GLU A 224 -10.45 16.28 -1.29
N ILE A 225 -9.62 16.55 -0.28
CA ILE A 225 -9.99 16.33 1.11
C ILE A 225 -11.09 17.30 1.50
N GLN A 226 -12.10 16.78 2.19
CA GLN A 226 -13.19 17.56 2.77
C GLN A 226 -13.20 17.42 4.29
N PRO A 227 -13.76 18.40 5.04
CA PRO A 227 -13.99 18.27 6.47
C PRO A 227 -14.87 17.06 6.79
N ILE A 228 -14.50 16.30 7.81
CA ILE A 228 -15.24 15.10 8.25
C ILE A 228 -15.73 15.33 9.68
N VAL A 229 -17.02 15.06 9.90
CA VAL A 229 -17.60 15.07 11.25
C VAL A 229 -17.62 13.67 11.81
N ILE A 230 -17.08 13.51 13.02
CA ILE A 230 -16.87 12.21 13.64
C ILE A 230 -17.21 12.29 15.13
N ARG A 231 -17.94 11.31 15.67
CA ARG A 231 -17.98 11.07 17.12
C ARG A 231 -16.87 10.11 17.51
N ILE A 232 -16.09 10.45 18.52
CA ILE A 232 -15.07 9.57 19.10
C ILE A 232 -15.76 8.46 19.90
N LEU A 233 -15.52 7.21 19.54
CA LEU A 233 -16.06 6.04 20.25
C LEU A 233 -15.07 5.49 21.27
N SER A 234 -13.80 5.38 20.88
CA SER A 234 -12.73 4.91 21.76
C SER A 234 -11.39 5.51 21.34
N MET A 235 -10.48 5.63 22.30
CA MET A 235 -9.12 6.13 22.08
C MET A 235 -8.11 5.21 22.76
N THR A 236 -6.99 4.98 22.09
CA THR A 236 -5.83 4.27 22.63
C THR A 236 -4.54 4.91 22.08
N LYS A 237 -3.40 4.38 22.47
CA LYS A 237 -2.08 4.85 22.04
C LYS A 237 -1.33 3.74 21.32
N SER A 238 -0.67 4.10 20.23
CA SER A 238 0.34 3.24 19.60
C SER A 238 1.59 3.12 20.49
N GLU A 239 2.47 2.17 20.17
CA GLU A 239 3.76 2.01 20.88
C GLU A 239 4.64 3.27 20.79
N SER A 240 4.51 4.07 19.74
CA SER A 240 5.20 5.35 19.57
C SER A 240 4.49 6.55 20.22
N GLY A 241 3.39 6.32 20.96
CA GLY A 241 2.63 7.37 21.65
C GLY A 241 1.62 8.15 20.80
N ASN A 242 1.48 7.82 19.51
CA ASN A 242 0.46 8.42 18.63
C ASN A 242 -0.95 8.00 19.07
N SER A 243 -1.91 8.92 19.00
CA SER A 243 -3.32 8.64 19.31
C SER A 243 -3.95 7.78 18.20
N LEU A 244 -4.60 6.69 18.61
CA LEU A 244 -5.35 5.78 17.74
C LEU A 244 -6.81 5.80 18.18
N ILE A 245 -7.70 6.20 17.28
CA ILE A 245 -9.09 6.50 17.62
C ILE A 245 -10.02 5.67 16.73
N VAL A 246 -11.05 5.07 17.32
CA VAL A 246 -12.22 4.59 16.58
C VAL A 246 -13.28 5.67 16.67
N GLY A 247 -13.79 6.11 15.53
CA GLY A 247 -14.86 7.08 15.45
C GLY A 247 -15.97 6.62 14.51
N VAL A 248 -17.08 7.36 14.52
CA VAL A 248 -18.25 7.11 13.67
C VAL A 248 -18.73 8.40 13.00
N GLN A 249 -19.16 8.28 11.74
CA GLN A 249 -19.80 9.35 10.98
C GLN A 249 -21.34 9.27 11.10
N GLU A 250 -22.03 10.28 10.56
CA GLU A 250 -23.51 10.37 10.62
C GLU A 250 -24.21 9.17 9.96
N ASP A 251 -23.63 8.64 8.88
CA ASP A 251 -24.10 7.46 8.13
C ASP A 251 -23.81 6.12 8.82
N LYS A 252 -23.36 6.14 10.09
CA LYS A 252 -22.91 4.99 10.88
C LYS A 252 -21.62 4.33 10.38
N LYS A 253 -20.91 4.92 9.43
CA LYS A 253 -19.62 4.41 8.97
C LYS A 253 -18.56 4.58 10.07
N LEU A 254 -17.97 3.46 10.47
CA LEU A 254 -16.84 3.44 11.40
C LEU A 254 -15.54 3.82 10.69
N VAL A 255 -14.74 4.64 11.35
CA VAL A 255 -13.45 5.11 10.86
C VAL A 255 -12.38 4.97 11.94
N ASN A 256 -11.16 4.69 11.49
CA ASN A 256 -9.97 4.60 12.33
C ASN A 256 -9.11 5.83 12.08
N ILE A 257 -8.87 6.66 13.11
CA ILE A 257 -8.07 7.87 13.00
C ILE A 257 -6.72 7.65 13.68
N SER A 258 -5.64 7.81 12.92
CA SER A 258 -4.27 7.89 13.43
C SER A 258 -3.84 9.35 13.53
N ASP A 259 -3.69 9.84 14.74
CA ASP A 259 -3.22 11.20 15.02
C ASP A 259 -1.74 11.17 15.39
N LEU A 260 -0.92 11.66 14.46
CA LEU A 260 0.55 11.68 14.53
C LEU A 260 1.09 13.01 15.10
N THR A 261 0.22 13.98 15.39
CA THR A 261 0.60 15.34 15.84
C THR A 261 0.01 15.71 17.20
N ALA A 262 -0.71 14.79 17.84
CA ALA A 262 -1.43 15.01 19.09
C ALA A 262 -2.49 16.13 18.98
N ALA A 263 -3.07 16.33 17.79
CA ALA A 263 -4.18 17.26 17.56
C ALA A 263 -5.43 16.91 18.39
N THR A 264 -5.53 15.67 18.87
CA THR A 264 -6.66 15.14 19.63
C THR A 264 -6.40 15.02 21.14
N LYS A 265 -5.31 15.60 21.66
CA LYS A 265 -4.86 15.41 23.05
C LYS A 265 -5.88 15.81 24.13
N ASP A 266 -6.71 16.82 23.85
CA ASP A 266 -7.69 17.38 24.80
C ASP A 266 -9.11 16.81 24.59
N LEU A 267 -9.24 15.77 23.77
CA LEU A 267 -10.51 15.13 23.41
C LEU A 267 -10.71 13.82 24.19
N GLN A 268 -11.98 13.42 24.30
CA GLN A 268 -12.37 12.19 25.00
C GLN A 268 -13.45 11.40 24.24
N PRO A 269 -13.62 10.09 24.52
CA PRO A 269 -14.76 9.33 24.02
C PRO A 269 -16.09 10.02 24.29
N GLY A 270 -16.95 10.05 23.27
CA GLY A 270 -18.23 10.75 23.27
C GLY A 270 -18.20 12.13 22.61
N ASP A 271 -17.04 12.79 22.53
CA ASP A 271 -16.90 14.08 21.86
C ASP A 271 -17.20 13.96 20.36
N VAL A 272 -17.85 15.00 19.80
CA VAL A 272 -18.04 15.15 18.37
C VAL A 272 -17.03 16.18 17.86
N ILE A 273 -16.31 15.81 16.81
CA ILE A 273 -15.30 16.65 16.18
C ILE A 273 -15.64 16.90 14.72
N GLU A 274 -15.22 18.05 14.21
CA GLU A 274 -14.99 18.27 12.79
C GLU A 274 -13.47 18.32 12.58
N CYS A 275 -12.97 17.47 11.68
CA CYS A 275 -11.55 17.43 11.34
C CYS A 275 -11.32 17.63 9.84
N MET A 276 -10.25 18.36 9.51
CA MET A 276 -9.65 18.39 8.19
C MET A 276 -8.44 17.44 8.23
N PRO A 277 -8.54 16.23 7.67
CA PRO A 277 -7.45 15.26 7.72
C PRO A 277 -6.34 15.56 6.71
N SER A 278 -5.16 14.97 6.88
CA SER A 278 -4.09 15.04 5.88
C SER A 278 -4.22 13.95 4.82
N LYS A 279 -4.76 12.79 5.21
CA LYS A 279 -4.99 11.63 4.33
C LYS A 279 -6.28 10.89 4.73
N VAL A 280 -7.01 10.39 3.74
CA VAL A 280 -8.23 9.58 3.92
C VAL A 280 -8.20 8.40 2.95
N TYR A 281 -7.97 7.20 3.48
CA TYR A 281 -7.92 5.95 2.70
C TYR A 281 -9.02 5.00 3.17
N GLY A 282 -10.15 5.00 2.46
CA GLY A 282 -11.32 4.18 2.79
C GLY A 282 -11.97 4.59 4.12
N SER A 283 -11.72 3.81 5.18
CA SER A 283 -12.14 4.09 6.57
C SER A 283 -10.98 4.54 7.46
N SER A 284 -9.77 4.63 6.92
CA SER A 284 -8.58 5.09 7.65
C SER A 284 -8.37 6.58 7.42
N ILE A 285 -8.19 7.32 8.50
CA ILE A 285 -7.97 8.77 8.49
C ILE A 285 -6.63 9.03 9.17
N THR A 286 -5.79 9.85 8.58
CA THR A 286 -4.52 10.27 9.19
C THR A 286 -4.56 11.76 9.47
N LEU A 287 -4.09 12.14 10.65
CA LEU A 287 -3.84 13.53 11.02
C LEU A 287 -2.32 13.75 11.12
N GLU A 288 -1.80 14.64 10.28
CA GLU A 288 -0.40 15.07 10.24
C GLU A 288 -0.31 16.59 10.53
N VAL A 289 0.82 17.22 10.21
CA VAL A 289 1.10 18.63 10.56
C VAL A 289 0.13 19.62 9.90
N ASP A 290 -0.39 19.28 8.72
CA ASP A 290 -1.36 20.08 7.96
C ASP A 290 -2.82 19.80 8.35
N SER A 291 -3.06 18.97 9.36
CA SER A 291 -4.42 18.62 9.80
C SER A 291 -4.99 19.58 10.84
N PHE A 292 -6.30 19.70 10.87
CA PHE A 292 -7.04 20.53 11.84
C PHE A 292 -8.14 19.71 12.51
N VAL A 293 -8.33 19.90 13.81
CA VAL A 293 -9.41 19.27 14.58
C VAL A 293 -10.06 20.31 15.48
N LYS A 294 -11.38 20.39 15.47
CA LYS A 294 -12.15 21.15 16.45
C LYS A 294 -13.28 20.30 17.02
N LYS A 295 -13.51 20.43 18.33
CA LYS A 295 -14.72 19.93 18.97
C LYS A 295 -15.91 20.78 18.55
N ILE A 296 -17.04 20.15 18.30
CA ILE A 296 -18.29 20.80 17.92
C ILE A 296 -19.46 20.24 18.74
N ASP A 297 -20.49 21.05 18.93
CA ASP A 297 -21.72 20.68 19.64
C ASP A 297 -22.92 20.61 18.68
N GLY A 298 -24.01 19.97 19.11
CA GLY A 298 -25.32 20.03 18.43
C GLY A 298 -25.52 19.10 17.22
N LYS A 299 -24.49 18.39 16.74
CA LYS A 299 -24.67 17.36 15.69
C LYS A 299 -25.05 16.01 16.27
N LYS A 300 -26.15 15.43 15.79
CA LYS A 300 -26.64 14.12 16.22
C LYS A 300 -25.92 13.00 15.48
N ILE A 301 -24.71 12.69 15.92
CA ILE A 301 -23.92 11.55 15.44
C ILE A 301 -24.21 10.31 16.33
N PRO A 302 -24.36 9.10 15.76
CA PRO A 302 -24.63 7.88 16.52
C PRO A 302 -23.67 7.65 17.69
N THR A 303 -24.19 7.09 18.78
CA THR A 303 -23.43 6.67 19.96
C THR A 303 -22.93 5.23 19.83
N LEU A 304 -21.97 4.83 20.67
CA LEU A 304 -21.44 3.46 20.67
C LEU A 304 -22.53 2.39 20.85
N SER A 305 -23.54 2.66 21.70
CA SER A 305 -24.66 1.75 21.93
C SER A 305 -25.52 1.50 20.68
N GLU A 306 -25.59 2.45 19.77
CA GLU A 306 -26.37 2.36 18.52
C GLU A 306 -25.61 1.63 17.39
N LEU A 307 -24.35 1.25 17.62
CA LEU A 307 -23.43 0.71 16.62
C LEU A 307 -23.01 -0.74 16.89
N ARG A 308 -23.62 -1.36 17.90
CA ARG A 308 -23.35 -2.76 18.24
C ARG A 308 -23.77 -3.66 17.09
N THR A 309 -22.81 -4.41 16.55
CA THR A 309 -23.03 -5.44 15.54
C THR A 309 -23.32 -6.75 16.26
N LYS A 310 -24.39 -7.43 15.87
CA LYS A 310 -24.69 -8.78 16.35
C LYS A 310 -23.74 -9.79 15.72
N ILE A 311 -23.34 -10.82 16.47
CA ILE A 311 -22.39 -11.83 16.00
C ILE A 311 -22.85 -12.50 14.70
N LYS A 312 -24.15 -12.80 14.56
CA LYS A 312 -24.71 -13.40 13.33
C LYS A 312 -24.54 -12.53 12.08
N ASP A 313 -24.34 -11.22 12.23
CA ASP A 313 -24.26 -10.25 11.12
C ASP A 313 -22.80 -9.96 10.72
N ILE A 314 -21.83 -10.50 11.47
CA ILE A 314 -20.40 -10.33 11.18
C ILE A 314 -20.03 -11.10 9.92
N ARG A 315 -19.36 -10.42 8.98
CA ARG A 315 -18.84 -11.01 7.74
C ARG A 315 -17.36 -10.69 7.57
N PRO A 316 -16.55 -11.59 6.98
CA PRO A 316 -15.19 -11.27 6.58
C PRO A 316 -15.25 -10.17 5.51
N ALA A 317 -14.90 -8.96 5.90
CA ALA A 317 -14.92 -7.77 5.06
C ALA A 317 -13.95 -6.73 5.60
N ASP A 318 -13.61 -5.76 4.77
CA ASP A 318 -12.87 -4.58 5.21
C ASP A 318 -13.81 -3.67 5.98
N GLY A 319 -13.91 -3.93 7.28
CA GLY A 319 -14.77 -3.22 8.20
C GLY A 319 -14.27 -3.33 9.63
N THR A 320 -14.54 -2.28 10.39
CA THR A 320 -14.42 -2.28 11.84
C THR A 320 -15.79 -2.64 12.43
N TYR A 321 -15.81 -3.44 13.49
CA TYR A 321 -17.02 -3.78 14.23
C TYR A 321 -16.91 -3.34 15.69
N CYS A 322 -18.07 -3.05 16.28
CA CYS A 322 -18.27 -2.88 17.70
C CYS A 322 -19.19 -3.99 18.19
N ILE A 323 -18.81 -4.76 19.19
CA ILE A 323 -19.59 -5.90 19.67
C ILE A 323 -19.75 -5.85 21.19
N GLU A 324 -20.80 -6.47 21.69
CA GLU A 324 -20.94 -6.79 23.11
C GLU A 324 -21.27 -8.26 23.27
N ALA A 325 -20.57 -8.93 24.18
CA ALA A 325 -20.66 -10.37 24.33
C ALA A 325 -20.21 -10.80 25.72
N ILE A 326 -20.67 -11.97 26.16
CA ILE A 326 -20.19 -12.65 27.36
C ILE A 326 -18.98 -13.53 27.02
N ILE A 327 -17.98 -13.57 27.90
CA ILE A 327 -16.83 -14.47 27.78
C ILE A 327 -17.25 -15.89 28.19
N LEU A 328 -17.30 -16.82 27.24
CA LEU A 328 -17.62 -18.22 27.50
C LEU A 328 -16.40 -19.02 27.99
N LYS A 329 -15.20 -18.61 27.61
CA LYS A 329 -13.94 -19.28 27.97
C LYS A 329 -12.90 -18.25 28.38
N SER A 330 -12.30 -18.41 29.56
CA SER A 330 -11.20 -17.55 30.02
C SER A 330 -10.12 -17.43 28.92
N PRO A 331 -9.62 -16.22 28.61
CA PRO A 331 -8.64 -16.02 27.56
C PRO A 331 -7.37 -16.86 27.75
N GLU A 332 -6.98 -17.59 26.71
CA GLU A 332 -5.77 -18.42 26.70
C GLU A 332 -4.65 -17.75 25.91
N LYS A 333 -3.47 -17.62 26.52
CA LYS A 333 -2.27 -17.11 25.87
C LYS A 333 -1.38 -18.27 25.40
N ARG A 334 -0.88 -18.15 24.16
CA ARG A 334 0.08 -19.08 23.56
C ARG A 334 1.22 -18.30 22.90
N GLU A 335 2.42 -18.88 22.91
CA GLU A 335 3.51 -18.44 22.04
C GLU A 335 3.46 -19.23 20.75
N ILE A 336 3.48 -18.54 19.62
CA ILE A 336 3.50 -19.13 18.28
C ILE A 336 4.83 -18.76 17.64
N GLN A 337 5.55 -19.78 17.14
CA GLN A 337 6.76 -19.54 16.35
C GLN A 337 6.38 -19.35 14.87
N THR A 338 6.77 -18.22 14.30
CA THR A 338 6.57 -17.93 12.88
C THR A 338 7.52 -18.77 12.02
N LYS A 339 7.24 -18.86 10.71
CA LYS A 339 8.16 -19.48 9.73
C LYS A 339 9.56 -18.85 9.71
N ALA A 340 9.68 -17.59 10.15
CA ALA A 340 10.94 -16.87 10.26
C ALA A 340 11.66 -17.11 11.60
N GLY A 341 11.11 -17.97 12.48
CA GLY A 341 11.68 -18.28 13.80
C GLY A 341 11.31 -17.31 14.91
N GLU A 342 10.65 -16.18 14.59
CA GLU A 342 10.16 -15.21 15.59
C GLU A 342 9.09 -15.83 16.47
N LYS A 343 9.17 -15.62 17.80
CA LYS A 343 8.08 -15.97 18.74
C LYS A 343 7.12 -14.79 18.87
N ILE A 344 5.84 -15.03 18.61
CA ILE A 344 4.77 -14.04 18.75
C ILE A 344 3.70 -14.53 19.73
N SER A 345 3.15 -13.63 20.53
CA SER A 345 2.04 -13.96 21.43
C SER A 345 0.70 -13.95 20.70
N LEU A 346 -0.13 -14.95 20.97
CA LEU A 346 -1.55 -15.01 20.64
C LEU A 346 -2.31 -15.13 21.96
N SER A 347 -3.36 -14.33 22.13
CA SER A 347 -4.39 -14.55 23.15
C SER A 347 -5.73 -14.73 22.46
N GLU A 348 -6.50 -15.74 22.86
CA GLU A 348 -7.80 -16.04 22.26
C GLU A 348 -8.85 -16.41 23.30
N THR A 349 -10.08 -16.00 23.05
CA THR A 349 -11.25 -16.31 23.88
C THR A 349 -12.47 -16.54 23.01
N PHE A 350 -13.41 -17.33 23.52
CA PHE A 350 -14.68 -17.61 22.87
C PHE A 350 -15.76 -16.78 23.53
N ILE A 351 -16.51 -16.02 22.74
CA ILE A 351 -17.49 -15.04 23.21
C ILE A 351 -18.85 -15.31 22.58
N GLU A 352 -19.91 -14.90 23.28
CA GLU A 352 -21.31 -15.14 22.88
C GLU A 352 -22.18 -13.91 23.05
N ASP A 353 -23.11 -13.71 22.11
CA ASP A 353 -24.28 -12.85 22.26
C ASP A 353 -25.55 -13.67 22.02
N ASP A 354 -26.71 -13.01 22.08
CA ASP A 354 -28.04 -13.61 21.81
C ASP A 354 -28.23 -14.13 20.37
N THR A 355 -27.26 -13.93 19.48
CA THR A 355 -27.32 -14.34 18.08
C THR A 355 -26.29 -15.38 17.67
N GLY A 356 -25.26 -15.61 18.48
CA GLY A 356 -24.28 -16.65 18.20
C GLY A 356 -22.99 -16.52 18.99
N GLN A 357 -22.01 -17.34 18.61
CA GLN A 357 -20.71 -17.45 19.25
C GLN A 357 -19.60 -17.18 18.23
N ILE A 358 -18.51 -16.55 18.65
CA ILE A 358 -17.36 -16.28 17.79
C ILE A 358 -16.06 -16.25 18.57
N TRP A 359 -14.95 -16.57 17.90
CA TRP A 359 -13.62 -16.38 18.47
C TRP A 359 -13.20 -14.91 18.41
N LEU A 360 -12.65 -14.41 19.51
CA LEU A 360 -11.96 -13.12 19.58
C LEU A 360 -10.47 -13.37 19.86
N LYS A 361 -9.61 -12.84 18.99
CA LYS A 361 -8.16 -13.08 19.01
C LYS A 361 -7.37 -11.78 19.07
N GLY A 362 -6.33 -11.76 19.90
CA GLY A 362 -5.34 -10.69 19.96
C GLY A 362 -3.95 -11.23 19.64
N TRP A 363 -3.27 -10.62 18.67
CA TRP A 363 -1.90 -10.96 18.31
C TRP A 363 -0.91 -9.93 18.84
N ARG A 364 0.33 -10.36 19.12
CA ARG A 364 1.43 -9.49 19.57
C ARG A 364 1.01 -8.63 20.78
N ALA A 365 1.11 -7.31 20.69
CA ALA A 365 0.73 -6.39 21.76
C ALA A 365 -0.76 -6.50 22.14
N GLN A 366 -1.64 -6.76 21.16
CA GLN A 366 -3.07 -6.88 21.38
C GLN A 366 -3.45 -8.15 22.14
N ALA A 367 -2.57 -9.16 22.21
CA ALA A 367 -2.79 -10.35 23.04
C ALA A 367 -3.00 -9.97 24.52
N ARG A 368 -2.30 -8.93 25.00
CA ARG A 368 -2.36 -8.46 26.38
C ARG A 368 -3.70 -7.86 26.76
N LEU A 369 -4.47 -7.35 25.79
CA LEU A 369 -5.76 -6.71 26.06
C LEU A 369 -6.79 -7.69 26.64
N LEU A 370 -6.67 -8.98 26.29
CA LEU A 370 -7.58 -10.03 26.75
C LEU A 370 -7.19 -10.59 28.13
N GLU A 371 -5.91 -10.51 28.51
CA GLU A 371 -5.38 -11.16 29.73
C GLU A 371 -6.02 -10.67 31.03
N GLN A 372 -6.61 -9.48 31.01
CA GLN A 372 -7.28 -8.90 32.17
C GLN A 372 -8.68 -9.46 32.41
N PHE A 373 -9.27 -10.23 31.50
CA PHE A 373 -10.66 -10.68 31.58
C PHE A 373 -10.81 -12.16 31.93
N THR A 374 -11.97 -12.55 32.46
CA THR A 374 -12.26 -13.93 32.88
C THR A 374 -13.62 -14.42 32.37
N GLN A 375 -13.83 -15.73 32.43
CA GLN A 375 -15.11 -16.36 32.07
C GLN A 375 -16.29 -15.75 32.86
N GLY A 376 -17.39 -15.51 32.15
CA GLY A 376 -18.63 -14.96 32.70
C GLY A 376 -18.71 -13.42 32.66
N GLU A 377 -17.60 -12.71 32.43
CA GLU A 377 -17.64 -11.26 32.28
C GLU A 377 -18.32 -10.86 30.96
N ILE A 378 -19.17 -9.84 31.00
CA ILE A 378 -19.72 -9.20 29.81
C ILE A 378 -18.77 -8.09 29.39
N ILE A 379 -18.37 -8.10 28.12
CA ILE A 379 -17.41 -7.15 27.56
C ILE A 379 -18.03 -6.39 26.39
N SER A 380 -17.59 -5.14 26.22
CA SER A 380 -17.80 -4.34 25.02
C SER A 380 -16.47 -4.18 24.31
N VAL A 381 -16.41 -4.62 23.06
CA VAL A 381 -15.22 -4.56 22.22
C VAL A 381 -15.45 -3.57 21.09
N THR A 382 -14.69 -2.48 21.08
CA THR A 382 -14.70 -1.47 20.01
C THR A 382 -13.47 -1.67 19.13
N GLY A 383 -13.60 -1.56 17.81
CA GLY A 383 -12.43 -1.52 16.94
C GLY A 383 -11.90 -2.87 16.45
N VAL A 384 -12.73 -3.91 16.35
CA VAL A 384 -12.31 -5.25 15.88
C VAL A 384 -12.53 -5.45 14.38
N THR A 385 -11.77 -6.34 13.76
CA THR A 385 -11.94 -6.71 12.35
C THR A 385 -12.29 -8.19 12.23
N ALA A 386 -13.06 -8.56 11.20
CA ALA A 386 -13.43 -9.94 10.94
C ALA A 386 -12.65 -10.50 9.75
N LYS A 387 -12.05 -11.69 9.90
CA LYS A 387 -11.32 -12.38 8.83
C LYS A 387 -11.58 -13.88 8.87
N PRO A 388 -11.37 -14.61 7.77
CA PRO A 388 -11.40 -16.08 7.80
C PRO A 388 -10.25 -16.60 8.66
N GLY A 389 -10.56 -17.51 9.60
CA GLY A 389 -9.61 -18.26 10.41
C GLY A 389 -9.06 -19.50 9.69
N LEU A 390 -8.37 -20.36 10.43
CA LEU A 390 -7.69 -21.56 9.90
C LEU A 390 -8.63 -22.55 9.17
N GLU A 391 -9.89 -22.63 9.59
CA GLU A 391 -10.92 -23.49 8.96
C GLU A 391 -11.87 -22.71 8.04
N GLY A 392 -11.51 -21.49 7.64
CA GLY A 392 -12.38 -20.61 6.85
C GLY A 392 -13.56 -20.01 7.61
N ARG A 393 -13.74 -20.37 8.90
CA ARG A 393 -14.75 -19.75 9.77
C ARG A 393 -14.40 -18.29 10.04
N THR A 394 -15.42 -17.45 10.18
CA THR A 394 -15.20 -16.04 10.52
C THR A 394 -14.74 -15.92 11.97
N GLU A 395 -13.65 -15.21 12.19
CA GLU A 395 -13.10 -14.92 13.52
C GLU A 395 -12.87 -13.41 13.66
N LEU A 396 -12.94 -12.90 14.90
CA LEU A 396 -12.64 -11.52 15.23
C LEU A 396 -11.19 -11.35 15.67
N PHE A 397 -10.58 -10.28 15.19
CA PHE A 397 -9.22 -9.91 15.50
C PHE A 397 -9.18 -8.50 16.07
N LEU A 398 -8.58 -8.39 17.26
CA LEU A 398 -8.19 -7.11 17.85
C LEU A 398 -7.17 -6.43 16.94
N THR A 399 -7.31 -5.12 16.82
CA THR A 399 -6.44 -4.23 16.06
C THR A 399 -5.71 -3.29 17.01
N PRO A 400 -4.71 -2.52 16.52
CA PRO A 400 -4.11 -1.44 17.31
C PRO A 400 -5.11 -0.39 17.81
N PHE A 401 -6.28 -0.27 17.18
CA PHE A 401 -7.35 0.65 17.57
C PHE A 401 -8.33 0.04 18.58
N SER A 402 -8.22 -1.27 18.87
CA SER A 402 -9.20 -1.94 19.71
C SER A 402 -9.15 -1.50 21.15
N VAL A 403 -10.34 -1.33 21.74
CA VAL A 403 -10.54 -1.09 23.17
C VAL A 403 -11.57 -2.09 23.69
N ILE A 404 -11.28 -2.71 24.83
CA ILE A 404 -12.17 -3.66 25.50
C ILE A 404 -12.54 -3.07 26.87
N THR A 405 -13.83 -3.00 27.16
CA THR A 405 -14.34 -2.52 28.46
C THR A 405 -15.26 -3.56 29.09
N ARG A 406 -15.28 -3.64 30.42
CA ARG A 406 -16.26 -4.43 31.16
C ARG A 406 -17.63 -3.75 31.10
N LYS A 407 -18.67 -4.57 30.97
CA LYS A 407 -20.05 -4.19 31.23
C LYS A 407 -20.45 -4.82 32.55
N ASN A 408 -20.76 -3.96 33.52
CA ASN A 408 -21.31 -4.37 34.80
C ASN A 408 -22.77 -4.80 34.65
#